data_AF-A0AAU2VG00-F1
#
_entry.id   AF-A0AAU2VG00-F1
#
_cell.length_a   1.000
_cell.length_b   1.000
_cell.length_c   1.000
_cell.angle_alpha   90.00
_cell.angle_beta   90.00
_cell.angle_gamma   90.00
#
_symmetry.space_group_name_H-M   'P 1'
#
loop_
_entity.id
_entity.type
_entity.pdbx_description
1 polymer ?
#
loop_
_entity_poly.entity_id
_entity_poly.type
_entity_poly.pdbx_seq_one_letter_code
_entity_poly.pdbx_strand_id
1 'polypeptide(L)' 'MLQVSPRQRARLVEIIHNLNDRITEARMNGWAGEIQGLQVSLTKAKEKLTALDRSLQRTRGNGHGVTDLGMPVITRPHP' A
#
# COMPACT_ATOMS: atom_id res chain seq x y z
N MET A 1 -14.49 -12.93 -3.64
CA MET A 1 -13.03 -12.76 -3.42
C MET A 1 -12.66 -11.34 -3.84
N LEU A 2 -12.11 -10.53 -2.93
CA LEU A 2 -11.68 -9.17 -3.25
C LEU A 2 -10.36 -9.26 -4.02
N GLN A 3 -10.40 -9.33 -5.35
CA GLN A 3 -9.20 -9.22 -6.15
C GLN A 3 -8.61 -7.83 -5.89
N VAL A 4 -7.45 -7.81 -5.23
CA VAL A 4 -6.62 -6.61 -5.11
C VAL A 4 -6.42 -6.08 -6.52
N SER A 5 -7.13 -5.00 -6.83
CA SER A 5 -7.32 -4.59 -8.22
C SER A 5 -6.05 -3.90 -8.72
N PRO A 6 -5.53 -4.22 -9.91
CA PRO A 6 -4.39 -3.52 -10.53
C PRO A 6 -4.56 -2.00 -10.56
N ARG A 7 -5.82 -1.54 -10.62
CA ARG A 7 -6.23 -0.14 -10.53
C ARG A 7 -5.81 0.54 -9.22
N GLN A 8 -5.79 -0.19 -8.11
CA GLN A 8 -5.37 0.34 -6.81
C GLN A 8 -3.86 0.62 -6.76
N ARG A 9 -3.06 -0.21 -7.44
CA ARG A 9 -1.62 0.01 -7.59
C ARG A 9 -1.35 1.28 -8.41
N ALA A 10 -1.99 1.38 -9.58
CA ALA A 10 -1.86 2.56 -10.43
C ALA A 10 -2.23 3.84 -9.67
N ARG A 11 -3.35 3.82 -8.93
CA ARG A 11 -3.79 4.96 -8.12
C ARG A 11 -2.80 5.38 -7.04
N LEU A 12 -2.14 4.42 -6.38
CA LEU A 12 -1.12 4.73 -5.38
C LEU A 12 0.13 5.37 -5.99
N VAL A 13 0.54 4.92 -7.18
CA VAL A 13 1.65 5.53 -7.92
C VAL A 13 1.32 6.98 -8.29
N GLU A 14 0.10 7.25 -8.77
CA GLU A 14 -0.36 8.63 -9.05
C GLU A 14 -0.30 9.52 -7.80
N ILE A 15 -0.77 9.01 -6.65
CA ILE A 15 -0.72 9.74 -5.38
C ILE A 15 0.72 10.04 -4.96
N ILE A 16 1.63 9.08 -5.12
CA ILE A 16 3.05 9.24 -4.80
C ILE A 16 3.68 10.34 -5.68
N HIS A 17 3.39 10.35 -6.98
CA HIS A 17 3.86 11.39 -7.89
C HIS A 17 3.32 12.77 -7.48
N ASN A 18 2.01 12.88 -7.26
CA ASN A 18 1.39 14.16 -6.86
C ASN A 18 1.95 14.70 -5.54
N LEU A 19 2.21 13.82 -4.56
CA LEU A 19 2.83 14.22 -3.29
C LEU A 19 4.26 14.73 -3.50
N ASN A 20 5.01 14.14 -4.43
CA ASN A 20 6.38 14.57 -4.73
C ASN A 20 6.41 15.95 -5.41
N ASP A 21 5.45 16.19 -6.31
CA ASP A 21 5.26 17.51 -6.93
C ASP A 21 4.91 18.56 -5.87
N ARG A 22 3.94 18.25 -4.99
CA ARG A 22 3.55 19.15 -3.89
C ARG A 22 4.68 19.43 -2.91
N ILE A 23 5.57 18.46 -2.64
CA ILE A 23 6.76 18.68 -1.82
C ILE A 23 7.72 19.64 -2.53
N THR A 24 7.90 19.49 -3.83
CA THR A 24 8.74 20.39 -4.63
C THR A 24 8.19 21.81 -4.61
N GLU A 25 6.90 21.97 -4.84
CA GLU A 25 6.21 23.27 -4.78
C GLU A 25 6.30 23.89 -3.38
N ALA A 26 6.04 23.11 -2.33
CA ALA A 26 6.13 23.60 -0.96
C ALA A 26 7.57 24.01 -0.60
N ARG A 27 8.60 23.31 -1.11
CA ARG A 27 10.01 23.70 -0.97
C ARG A 27 10.31 25.02 -1.67
N MET A 28 9.83 25.20 -2.89
CA MET A 28 10.04 26.43 -3.65
C MET A 28 9.33 27.64 -3.02
N ASN A 29 8.14 27.42 -2.44
CA ASN A 29 7.34 28.47 -1.80
C ASN A 29 7.67 28.68 -0.31
N GLY A 30 8.61 27.91 0.25
CA GLY A 30 9.01 28.04 1.66
C GLY A 30 7.97 27.55 2.68
N TRP A 31 7.04 26.68 2.29
CA TRP A 31 6.00 26.12 3.18
C TRP A 31 6.54 24.96 4.01
N ALA A 32 7.50 25.25 4.90
CA ALA A 32 8.17 24.24 5.73
C ALA A 32 7.22 23.35 6.56
N GLY A 33 6.12 23.93 7.06
CA GLY A 33 5.10 23.19 7.82
C GLY A 33 4.37 22.14 6.97
N GLU A 34 4.05 22.46 5.71
CA GLU A 34 3.37 21.54 4.80
C GLU A 34 4.31 20.42 4.32
N ILE A 35 5.59 20.74 4.10
CA ILE A 35 6.61 19.79 3.66
C ILE A 35 6.72 18.58 4.61
N GLN A 36 6.61 18.78 5.92
CA GLN A 36 6.66 17.67 6.88
C GLN A 36 5.42 16.77 6.78
N GLY A 37 4.22 17.36 6.71
CA GLY A 37 2.98 16.60 6.53
C GLY A 37 2.97 15.80 5.22
N LEU A 38 3.42 16.42 4.13
CA LEU A 38 3.50 15.78 2.81
C LEU A 38 4.50 14.63 2.79
N GLN A 39 5.66 14.75 3.45
CA GLN A 39 6.63 13.66 3.58
C GLN A 39 6.08 12.47 4.37
N VAL A 40 5.36 12.72 5.47
CA VAL A 40 4.71 11.65 6.25
C VAL A 40 3.68 10.92 5.36
N SER A 41 2.85 11.67 4.63
CA SER A 41 1.89 11.10 3.69
C SER A 41 2.58 10.31 2.57
N LEU A 42 3.70 10.80 2.05
CA LEU A 42 4.48 10.12 1.01
C LEU A 42 5.04 8.79 1.51
N THR A 43 5.61 8.77 2.71
CA THR A 43 6.12 7.54 3.33
C THR A 43 5.00 6.51 3.50
N LYS A 44 3.86 6.91 4.06
CA LYS A 44 2.69 6.02 4.20
C LYS A 44 2.17 5.50 2.86
N ALA A 45 2.16 6.33 1.82
CA ALA A 45 1.74 5.94 0.48
C ALA A 45 2.70 4.89 -0.12
N LYS A 46 4.01 5.08 0.05
CA LYS A 46 5.05 4.12 -0.37
C LYS A 46 4.96 2.79 0.38
N GLU A 47 4.76 2.82 1.70
CA GLU A 47 4.53 1.62 2.51
C GLU A 47 3.32 0.83 2.02
N LYS A 48 2.21 1.52 1.74
CA LYS A 48 0.99 0.90 1.22
C LYS A 48 1.20 0.29 -0.17
N LEU A 49 1.98 0.93 -1.04
CA LEU A 49 2.35 0.38 -2.34
C LEU A 49 3.18 -0.91 -2.18
N THR A 50 4.18 -0.90 -1.31
CA THR A 50 5.02 -2.09 -1.03
C THR A 50 4.19 -3.25 -0.47
N ALA A 51 3.27 -2.98 0.46
CA ALA A 51 2.35 -3.98 1.00
C ALA A 51 1.42 -4.56 -0.09
N LEU A 52 0.97 -3.71 -1.02
CA LEU A 52 0.15 -4.12 -2.17
C LEU A 52 0.94 -4.97 -3.16
N ASP A 53 2.17 -4.57 -3.51
CA ASP A 53 3.02 -5.35 -4.41
C ASP A 53 3.35 -6.73 -3.81
N ARG A 54 3.59 -6.81 -2.49
CA ARG A 54 3.77 -8.09 -1.79
C ARG A 54 2.53 -8.97 -1.82
N SER A 55 1.33 -8.39 -1.63
CA SER A 55 0.08 -9.16 -1.67
C SER A 55 -0.22 -9.67 -3.08
N LEU A 56 0.03 -8.86 -4.11
CA LEU A 56 -0.08 -9.23 -5.53
C LEU A 56 0.93 -10.33 -5.91
N GLN A 57 2.17 -10.28 -5.42
CA GLN A 57 3.15 -11.35 -5.64
C GLN A 57 2.71 -12.67 -5.00
N ARG A 58 2.20 -12.64 -3.76
CA ARG A 58 1.65 -13.85 -3.12
C ARG A 58 0.47 -14.44 -3.89
N THR A 59 -0.40 -13.61 -4.46
CA THR A 59 -1.54 -14.12 -5.25
C THR A 59 -1.13 -14.68 -6.61
N ARG A 60 -0.03 -14.19 -7.21
CA ARG A 60 0.49 -14.73 -8.48
C ARG A 60 1.35 -15.98 -8.30
N GLY A 61 2.12 -16.07 -7.21
CA GLY A 61 2.98 -17.21 -6.92
C GLY A 61 2.26 -18.40 -6.30
N ASN A 62 1.13 -18.18 -5.63
CA ASN A 62 0.33 -19.23 -5.00
C ASN A 62 -0.96 -19.40 -5.80
N GLY A 63 -1.04 -20.43 -6.64
CA GLY A 63 -2.27 -20.86 -7.34
C GLY A 63 -3.39 -21.35 -6.41
N HIS A 64 -3.28 -21.17 -5.09
CA HIS A 64 -4.34 -21.50 -4.14
C HIS A 64 -4.41 -20.43 -3.05
N GLY A 65 -5.58 -19.81 -2.93
CA GLY A 65 -5.81 -18.72 -2.00
C GLY A 65 -5.75 -19.18 -0.55
N VAL A 66 -5.10 -18.39 0.28
CA VAL A 66 -5.47 -18.21 1.69
C VAL A 66 -5.25 -16.74 1.99
N THR A 67 -6.33 -15.97 1.95
CA THR A 67 -6.34 -14.68 2.64
C THR A 67 -6.55 -15.01 4.11
N ASP A 68 -5.44 -15.01 4.86
CA ASP A 68 -5.45 -15.06 6.31
C ASP A 68 -6.04 -13.76 6.86
N LEU A 69 -7.34 -13.78 7.12
CA LEU A 69 -8.06 -12.75 7.87
C LEU A 69 -8.49 -13.36 9.21
N GLY A 70 -7.51 -13.60 10.08
CA GLY A 70 -7.73 -13.73 11.52
C GLY A 70 -8.65 -14.86 11.98
N MET A 71 -8.80 -15.96 11.23
CA MET A 71 -9.43 -17.16 11.77
C MET A 71 -8.33 -18.10 12.32
N PRO A 72 -8.28 -18.36 13.64
CA PRO A 72 -7.40 -19.39 14.16
C PRO A 72 -7.81 -20.71 13.53
N VAL A 73 -6.85 -21.41 12.92
CA VAL A 73 -7.01 -22.81 12.53
C VAL A 73 -7.23 -23.62 13.81
N ILE A 74 -8.49 -23.88 14.13
CA ILE A 74 -8.83 -24.92 15.11
C ILE A 74 -8.63 -26.25 14.37
N THR A 75 -7.42 -26.80 14.46
CA THR A 75 -7.21 -28.21 14.13
C THR A 75 -8.08 -29.03 15.08
N ARG A 76 -9.19 -29.57 14.59
CA ARG A 76 -9.96 -30.58 15.32
C ARG A 76 -9.10 -31.85 15.39
N PRO A 77 -8.77 -32.39 16.57
CA PRO A 77 -8.23 -33.73 16.66
C PRO A 77 -9.34 -34.73 16.28
N HIS A 78 -8.98 -35.75 15.53
CA HIS A 78 -9.85 -36.87 15.16
C HIS A 78 -9.09 -38.17 15.34
N PRO A 79 -9.79 -39.27 15.65
CA PRO A 79 -10.44 -39.62 16.92
C PRO A 79 -9.49 -40.28 17.93
#